data_AF-A0A6N2CCB5-F1
#
_entry.id   AF-A0A6N2CCB5-F1
#
_cell.length_a   1.000
_cell.length_b   1.000
_cell.length_c   1.000
_cell.angle_alpha   90.00
_cell.angle_beta   90.00
_cell.angle_gamma   90.00
#
_symmetry.space_group_name_H-M   'P 1'
#
loop_
_entity.id
_entity.type
_entity.pdbx_description
1 polymer ?
#
loop_
_entity_poly.entity_id
_entity_poly.type
_entity_poly.pdbx_seq_one_letter_code
_entity_poly.pdbx_strand_id
1 'polypeptide(L)'
;MGLQKSNPDAYTPMLISIGPCQKRNHELSSMEKYKLLYLQRFLQRKEGLDVESCICALEKKKDETLKCYDDNLNNDIVDNFFEMLLLDGCFVVEFIREYYTTEEKEEDQEEEEEDNNIINLEWMKTQVCRDMVLL
;
A
#
# COMPACT_ATOMS: atom_id res chain seq x y z
N MET A 1 9.76 -20.17 18.88
CA MET A 1 8.42 -20.19 18.27
C MET A 1 8.08 -18.76 17.91
N GLY A 2 7.76 -18.45 16.64
CA GLY A 2 7.44 -17.09 16.23
C GLY A 2 6.12 -16.60 16.81
N LEU A 3 6.01 -15.30 17.08
CA LEU A 3 4.85 -14.66 17.72
C LEU A 3 3.52 -14.90 16.97
N GLN A 4 3.59 -15.09 15.65
CA GLN A 4 2.44 -15.46 14.82
C GLN A 4 1.81 -16.81 15.21
N LYS A 5 2.61 -17.78 15.68
CA LYS A 5 2.09 -19.11 16.07
C LYS A 5 1.32 -19.08 17.40
N SER A 6 1.56 -18.08 18.25
CA SER A 6 0.88 -17.93 19.54
C SER A 6 -0.46 -17.19 19.45
N ASN A 7 -0.61 -16.29 18.48
CA ASN A 7 -1.86 -15.55 18.26
C ASN A 7 -1.99 -15.12 16.79
N PRO A 8 -2.41 -16.01 15.89
CA PRO A 8 -2.47 -15.73 14.45
C PRO A 8 -3.40 -14.57 14.10
N ASP A 9 -4.48 -14.37 14.86
CA ASP A 9 -5.47 -13.31 14.61
C ASP A 9 -4.90 -11.90 14.88
N ALA A 10 -3.95 -11.78 15.81
CA ALA A 10 -3.27 -10.52 16.09
C ALA A 10 -2.30 -10.07 14.97
N TYR A 11 -1.82 -11.01 14.16
CA TYR A 11 -0.84 -10.77 13.10
C TYR A 11 -1.41 -11.02 11.69
N THR A 12 -2.74 -11.07 11.57
CA THR A 12 -3.43 -11.14 10.29
C THR A 12 -3.97 -9.74 9.96
N PRO A 13 -3.55 -9.15 8.81
CA PRO A 13 -4.13 -7.90 8.33
C PRO A 13 -5.63 -8.03 8.07
N MET A 14 -6.38 -6.99 8.41
CA MET A 14 -7.84 -7.00 8.35
C MET A 14 -8.40 -6.29 7.11
N LEU A 15 -7.72 -5.26 6.62
CA LEU A 15 -8.21 -4.35 5.59
C LEU A 15 -7.28 -4.30 4.38
N ILE A 16 -5.96 -4.21 4.56
CA ILE A 16 -5.00 -4.16 3.44
C ILE A 16 -4.08 -5.37 3.41
N SER A 17 -3.70 -5.79 2.19
CA SER A 17 -2.58 -6.70 1.94
C SER A 17 -1.43 -5.89 1.39
N ILE A 18 -0.19 -6.16 1.79
CA ILE A 18 0.99 -5.57 1.16
C ILE A 18 1.99 -6.70 0.84
N GLY A 19 2.49 -6.67 -0.38
CA GLY A 19 3.41 -7.65 -0.91
C GLY A 19 2.76 -8.98 -1.30
N PRO A 20 3.59 -9.93 -1.75
CA PRO A 20 3.17 -11.19 -2.37
C PRO A 20 2.52 -12.18 -1.40
N CYS A 21 2.66 -11.98 -0.08
CA CYS A 21 2.42 -13.00 0.92
C CYS A 21 0.97 -13.07 1.44
N GLN A 22 0.04 -12.26 0.93
CA GLN A 22 -1.30 -12.11 1.54
C GLN A 22 -2.48 -12.23 0.54
N LYS A 23 -2.31 -13.03 -0.52
CA LYS A 23 -3.37 -13.40 -1.49
C LYS A 23 -4.55 -14.22 -0.92
N ARG A 24 -4.76 -14.26 0.40
CA ARG A 24 -5.65 -15.25 1.07
C ARG A 24 -7.05 -14.78 1.44
N ASN A 25 -7.36 -13.48 1.43
CA ASN A 25 -8.68 -13.02 1.88
C ASN A 25 -9.41 -12.21 0.80
N HIS A 26 -10.59 -12.68 0.39
CA HIS A 26 -11.48 -12.01 -0.57
C HIS A 26 -11.89 -10.60 -0.12
N GLU A 27 -11.89 -10.32 1.19
CA GLU A 27 -12.24 -9.02 1.77
C GLU A 27 -11.21 -7.92 1.42
N LEU A 28 -9.93 -8.29 1.28
CA LEU A 28 -8.82 -7.36 0.95
C LEU A 28 -8.88 -6.88 -0.51
N SER A 29 -9.61 -7.59 -1.38
CA SER A 29 -9.84 -7.19 -2.77
C SER A 29 -10.58 -5.86 -2.89
N SER A 30 -11.40 -5.51 -1.88
CA SER A 30 -12.08 -4.21 -1.83
C SER A 30 -11.08 -3.05 -1.73
N MET A 31 -9.93 -3.25 -1.09
CA MET A 31 -8.91 -2.21 -0.91
C MET A 31 -8.01 -2.00 -2.11
N GLU A 32 -7.95 -2.96 -3.04
CA GLU A 32 -7.19 -2.81 -4.30
C GLU A 32 -7.71 -1.62 -5.13
N LYS A 33 -9.01 -1.31 -5.04
CA LYS A 33 -9.58 -0.11 -5.69
C LYS A 33 -8.99 1.18 -5.14
N TYR A 34 -8.78 1.26 -3.83
CA TYR A 34 -8.16 2.44 -3.22
C TYR A 34 -6.69 2.52 -3.60
N LYS A 35 -5.96 1.40 -3.66
CA LYS A 35 -4.56 1.40 -4.16
C LYS A 35 -4.44 1.94 -5.59
N LEU A 36 -5.39 1.62 -6.46
CA LEU A 36 -5.43 2.18 -7.82
C LEU A 36 -5.64 3.70 -7.81
N LEU A 37 -6.49 4.23 -6.92
CA LEU A 37 -6.67 5.68 -6.75
C LEU A 37 -5.39 6.34 -6.26
N TYR A 38 -4.70 5.72 -5.30
CA TYR A 38 -3.41 6.24 -4.83
C TYR A 38 -2.32 6.13 -5.89
N LEU A 39 -2.27 5.08 -6.70
CA LEU A 39 -1.37 5.01 -7.86
C LEU A 39 -1.64 6.17 -8.82
N GLN A 40 -2.91 6.44 -9.15
CA GLN A 40 -3.27 7.56 -10.01
C GLN A 40 -2.78 8.89 -9.43
N ARG A 41 -3.01 9.12 -8.13
CA ARG A 41 -2.51 10.32 -7.44
C ARG A 41 -1.00 10.42 -7.49
N PHE A 42 -0.29 9.32 -7.23
CA PHE A 42 1.17 9.29 -7.28
C PHE A 42 1.70 9.68 -8.65
N LEU A 43 1.13 9.13 -9.73
CA LEU A 43 1.53 9.44 -11.11
C LEU A 43 1.26 10.91 -11.47
N GLN A 44 0.22 11.52 -10.93
CA GLN A 44 -0.11 12.94 -11.14
C GLN A 44 0.89 13.92 -10.49
N ARG A 45 1.76 13.46 -9.57
CA ARG A 45 2.70 14.34 -8.89
C ARG A 45 3.85 14.84 -9.74
N LYS A 46 4.16 14.14 -10.84
CA LYS A 46 5.26 14.51 -11.71
C LYS A 46 4.86 14.30 -13.15
N GLU A 47 4.95 15.38 -13.92
CA GLU A 47 4.72 15.32 -15.36
C GLU A 47 5.68 14.32 -16.02
N GLY A 48 5.13 13.48 -16.91
CA GLY A 48 5.87 12.43 -17.60
C GLY A 48 6.18 11.20 -16.75
N LEU A 49 5.62 11.07 -15.54
CA LEU A 49 5.66 9.82 -14.77
C LEU A 49 4.49 8.92 -15.18
N ASP A 50 4.79 7.70 -15.61
CA ASP A 50 3.81 6.69 -15.99
C ASP A 50 4.11 5.33 -15.36
N VAL A 51 3.17 4.40 -15.51
CA VAL A 51 3.27 3.04 -14.97
C VAL A 51 4.50 2.32 -15.54
N GLU A 52 4.72 2.43 -16.85
CA GLU A 52 5.82 1.74 -17.54
C GLU A 52 7.18 2.18 -16.99
N SER A 53 7.39 3.48 -16.81
CA SER A 53 8.61 4.06 -16.25
C SER A 53 8.85 3.60 -14.81
N CYS A 54 7.78 3.52 -14.01
CA CYS A 54 7.84 3.00 -12.65
C CYS A 54 8.22 1.52 -12.61
N ILE A 55 7.57 0.69 -13.43
CA ILE A 55 7.90 -0.74 -13.53
C ILE A 55 9.34 -0.94 -14.00
N CYS A 56 9.78 -0.21 -15.04
CA CYS A 56 11.17 -0.24 -15.50
C CYS A 56 12.17 0.11 -14.39
N ALA A 57 11.81 1.03 -13.49
CA ALA A 57 12.65 1.39 -12.35
C ALA A 57 12.71 0.27 -11.30
N LEU A 58 11.58 -0.39 -11.02
CA LEU A 58 11.51 -1.53 -10.10
C LEU A 58 12.26 -2.76 -10.64
N GLU A 59 12.18 -3.01 -11.95
CA GLU A 59 12.88 -4.12 -12.61
C GLU A 59 14.40 -3.97 -12.51
N LYS A 60 14.94 -2.75 -12.62
CA LYS A 60 16.37 -2.48 -12.40
C LYS A 60 16.84 -2.85 -10.98
N LYS A 61 15.89 -2.97 -10.05
CA LYS A 61 16.11 -3.35 -8.66
C LYS A 61 15.64 -4.76 -8.32
N LYS A 62 15.23 -5.56 -9.32
CA LYS A 62 14.70 -6.92 -9.16
C LYS A 62 15.52 -7.78 -8.19
N ASP A 63 16.82 -7.91 -8.43
CA ASP A 63 17.68 -8.81 -7.65
C ASP A 63 17.86 -8.35 -6.20
N GLU A 64 17.83 -7.05 -5.95
CA GLU A 64 17.85 -6.49 -4.58
C GLU A 64 16.51 -6.75 -3.90
N THR A 65 15.41 -6.47 -4.60
CA THR A 65 14.06 -6.64 -4.08
C THR A 65 13.75 -8.11 -3.77
N LEU A 66 14.12 -9.05 -4.65
CA LEU A 66 13.87 -10.47 -4.44
C LEU A 66 14.62 -11.04 -3.24
N LYS A 67 15.81 -10.51 -2.90
CA LYS A 67 16.55 -10.91 -1.69
C LYS A 67 15.83 -10.54 -0.39
N CYS A 68 14.91 -9.58 -0.45
CA CYS A 68 14.09 -9.19 0.70
C CYS A 68 12.87 -10.11 0.90
N TYR A 69 12.59 -11.00 -0.05
CA TYR A 69 11.50 -11.98 0.04
C TYR A 69 12.09 -13.39 0.17
N ASP A 70 11.44 -14.24 0.97
CA ASP A 70 11.85 -15.65 1.13
C ASP A 70 11.85 -16.39 -0.22
N ASP A 71 12.75 -17.37 -0.37
CA ASP A 71 13.02 -18.16 -1.59
C ASP A 71 11.79 -18.91 -2.18
N ASN A 72 10.62 -18.85 -1.53
CA ASN A 72 9.39 -19.56 -1.92
C ASN A 72 8.38 -18.68 -2.68
N LEU A 73 8.85 -17.70 -3.46
CA LEU A 73 8.00 -16.98 -4.42
C LEU A 73 7.59 -17.93 -5.54
N ASN A 74 6.32 -18.38 -5.53
CA ASN A 74 5.74 -19.17 -6.62
C ASN A 74 5.87 -18.41 -7.96
N ASN A 75 6.08 -19.13 -9.06
CA ASN A 75 6.22 -18.54 -10.40
C ASN A 75 5.03 -17.61 -10.77
N ASP A 76 3.80 -17.96 -10.37
CA ASP A 76 2.60 -17.14 -10.58
C ASP A 76 2.62 -15.77 -9.88
N ILE A 77 3.48 -15.61 -8.87
CA ILE A 77 3.66 -14.34 -8.15
C ILE A 77 4.72 -13.48 -8.84
N VAL A 78 5.71 -14.11 -9.51
CA VAL A 78 6.78 -13.41 -10.24
C VAL A 78 6.22 -12.61 -11.41
N ASP A 79 5.22 -13.15 -12.11
CA ASP A 79 4.64 -12.51 -13.30
C ASP A 79 3.96 -11.16 -13.00
N ASN A 80 3.34 -11.02 -11.81
CA ASN A 80 2.67 -9.77 -11.39
C ASN A 80 3.42 -9.06 -10.24
N PHE A 81 4.66 -9.47 -9.97
CA PHE A 81 5.41 -9.02 -8.79
C PHE A 81 5.61 -7.51 -8.78
N PHE A 82 6.03 -6.94 -9.91
CA PHE A 82 6.31 -5.51 -10.01
C PHE A 82 5.06 -4.65 -10.02
N GLU A 83 3.96 -5.13 -10.61
CA GLU A 83 2.67 -4.44 -10.58
C GLU A 83 2.15 -4.32 -9.15
N MET A 84 2.20 -5.42 -8.40
CA MET A 84 1.83 -5.45 -6.99
C MET A 84 2.75 -4.56 -6.16
N LEU A 85 4.07 -4.65 -6.35
CA LEU A 85 5.03 -3.80 -5.63
C LEU A 85 4.80 -2.30 -5.92
N LEU A 86 4.47 -1.96 -7.16
CA LEU A 86 4.14 -0.60 -7.56
C LEU A 86 2.85 -0.12 -6.86
N LEU A 87 1.78 -0.90 -6.95
CA LEU A 87 0.50 -0.57 -6.31
C LEU A 87 0.65 -0.39 -4.80
N ASP A 88 1.31 -1.34 -4.14
CA ASP A 88 1.53 -1.32 -2.71
C ASP A 88 2.43 -0.17 -2.27
N GLY A 89 3.54 0.04 -2.98
CA GLY A 89 4.47 1.12 -2.71
C GLY A 89 3.83 2.50 -2.86
N CYS A 90 3.10 2.72 -3.95
CA CYS A 90 2.35 3.97 -4.16
C CYS A 90 1.27 4.15 -3.09
N PHE A 91 0.53 3.10 -2.75
CA PHE A 91 -0.46 3.15 -1.67
C PHE A 91 0.17 3.61 -0.35
N VAL A 92 1.26 2.97 0.11
CA VAL A 92 1.89 3.33 1.38
C VAL A 92 2.39 4.78 1.37
N VAL A 93 3.11 5.19 0.32
CA VAL A 93 3.69 6.54 0.23
C VAL A 93 2.60 7.61 0.19
N GLU A 94 1.53 7.40 -0.58
CA GLU A 94 0.45 8.37 -0.69
C GLU A 94 -0.47 8.39 0.54
N PHE A 95 -0.79 7.23 1.11
CA PHE A 95 -1.61 7.15 2.32
C PHE A 95 -0.93 7.87 3.48
N ILE A 96 0.38 7.65 3.69
CA ILE A 96 1.15 8.35 4.73
C ILE A 96 1.05 9.87 4.53
N ARG A 97 1.21 10.35 3.30
CA ARG A 97 1.12 11.79 3.01
C ARG A 97 -0.28 12.34 3.24
N GLU A 98 -1.31 11.63 2.79
CA GLU A 98 -2.70 12.00 3.03
C GLU A 98 -3.00 12.10 4.53
N TYR A 99 -2.52 11.12 5.30
CA TYR A 99 -2.70 11.06 6.75
C TYR A 99 -2.08 12.27 7.46
N TYR A 100 -0.82 12.60 7.18
CA TYR A 100 -0.13 13.73 7.82
C TYR A 100 -0.60 15.11 7.33
N THR A 101 -1.01 15.24 6.06
CA THR A 101 -1.61 16.50 5.57
C THR A 101 -2.97 16.77 6.21
N THR A 102 -3.68 15.74 6.69
CA THR A 102 -4.95 15.91 7.40
C THR A 102 -4.72 16.44 8.83
N GLU A 103 -3.72 15.92 9.54
CA GLU A 103 -3.40 16.33 10.93
C GLU A 103 -2.94 17.80 11.01
N GLU A 104 -2.14 18.28 10.04
CA GLU A 104 -1.68 19.67 10.01
C GLU A 104 -2.83 20.68 9.76
N LYS A 105 -3.92 20.26 9.12
CA LYS A 105 -5.10 21.10 8.84
C LYS A 105 -6.02 21.28 10.05
N GLU A 106 -5.89 20.46 11.09
CA GLU A 106 -6.68 20.61 12.32
C GLU A 106 -6.11 21.70 13.25
N GLU A 107 -4.85 22.12 13.06
CA GLU A 107 -4.17 23.12 13.88
C GLU A 107 -4.24 24.56 13.32
N ASP A 108 -4.40 24.73 11.99
CA ASP A 108 -4.48 26.04 11.31
C ASP A 108 -5.77 26.18 10.46
N GLN A 109 -6.49 27.30 10.62
CA GLN A 109 -7.88 27.52 10.17
C GLN A 109 -8.20 27.21 8.68
N GLU A 110 -9.33 26.51 8.51
CA GLU A 110 -10.28 26.43 7.37
C GLU A 110 -9.88 27.11 6.04
N GLU A 111 -9.24 26.34 5.15
CA GLU A 111 -9.51 26.45 3.71
C GLU A 111 -10.16 25.14 3.25
N GLU A 112 -11.45 25.21 2.90
CA GLU A 112 -12.22 24.15 2.26
C GLU A 112 -11.64 23.84 0.87
N GLU A 113 -10.49 23.19 0.79
CA GLU A 113 -10.23 22.32 -0.34
C GLU A 113 -11.12 21.10 -0.17
N GLU A 114 -11.95 20.80 -1.19
CA GLU A 114 -12.72 19.55 -1.29
C GLU A 114 -11.90 18.42 -0.68
N ASP A 115 -12.49 17.71 0.27
CA ASP A 115 -11.85 16.64 1.04
C ASP A 115 -11.29 15.60 0.08
N ASN A 116 -10.06 15.85 -0.37
CA ASN A 116 -9.39 15.08 -1.39
C ASN A 116 -8.93 13.75 -0.79
N ASN A 117 -9.33 13.40 0.43
CA ASN A 117 -8.97 12.13 1.02
C ASN A 117 -9.58 10.97 0.23
N ILE A 118 -8.72 10.12 -0.31
CA ILE A 118 -9.11 8.86 -0.96
C ILE A 118 -9.70 7.93 0.09
N ILE A 119 -9.13 7.89 1.31
CA ILE A 119 -9.73 7.20 2.46
C ILE A 119 -10.16 8.24 3.49
N ASN A 120 -11.45 8.55 3.49
CA ASN A 120 -12.01 9.57 4.38
C ASN A 120 -12.71 8.99 5.64
N LEU A 121 -12.96 7.68 5.68
CA LEU A 121 -13.61 7.07 6.83
C LEU A 121 -12.60 6.80 7.95
N GLU A 122 -12.80 7.43 9.12
CA GLU A 122 -11.87 7.34 10.26
C GLU A 122 -11.58 5.90 10.70
N TRP A 123 -12.61 5.05 10.72
CA TRP A 123 -12.44 3.64 11.04
C TRP A 123 -11.54 2.92 10.01
N MET A 124 -11.59 3.31 8.73
CA MET A 124 -10.70 2.75 7.70
C MET A 124 -9.26 3.21 7.92
N LYS A 125 -9.05 4.50 8.21
CA LYS A 125 -7.70 5.02 8.55
C LYS A 125 -7.10 4.24 9.73
N THR A 126 -7.87 4.05 10.79
CA THR A 126 -7.46 3.26 11.97
C THR A 126 -7.07 1.82 11.61
N GLN A 127 -7.87 1.15 10.77
CA GLN A 127 -7.58 -0.23 10.35
C GLN A 127 -6.36 -0.32 9.41
N VAL A 128 -6.21 0.64 8.49
CA VAL A 128 -5.02 0.73 7.63
C VAL A 128 -3.77 0.93 8.49
N CYS A 129 -3.79 1.85 9.45
CA CYS A 129 -2.66 2.06 10.36
C CYS A 129 -2.32 0.80 11.18
N ARG A 130 -3.34 0.08 11.67
CA ARG A 130 -3.15 -1.21 12.36
C ARG A 130 -2.44 -2.21 11.46
N ASP A 131 -2.91 -2.38 10.23
CA ASP A 131 -2.34 -3.33 9.28
C ASP A 131 -0.92 -2.94 8.84
N MET A 132 -0.62 -1.64 8.71
CA MET A 132 0.72 -1.15 8.41
C MET A 132 1.76 -1.49 9.50
N VAL A 133 1.34 -1.64 10.76
CA VAL A 133 2.22 -2.08 11.86
C VAL A 133 2.58 -3.58 11.74
N LEU A 134 1.84 -4.35 10.93
CA LEU A 134 2.06 -5.78 10.72
C LEU A 134 2.99 -6.09 9.52
N LEU A 135 3.48 -5.06 8.81
CA LEU A 135 4.46 -5.18 7.72
C LEU A 135 5.86 -5.49 8.24
#